data_AF-A0AA95HV88-F1
#
_entry.id   AF-A0AA95HV88-F1
#
_cell.length_a   1.000
_cell.length_b   1.000
_cell.length_c   1.000
_cell.angle_alpha   90.00
_cell.angle_beta   90.00
_cell.angle_gamma   90.00
#
_symmetry.space_group_name_H-M   'P 1'
#
loop_
_entity.id
_entity.type
_entity.pdbx_description
1 polymer ?
#
loop_
_entity_poly.entity_id
_entity_poly.type
_entity_poly.pdbx_seq_one_letter_code
_entity_poly.pdbx_strand_id
1 'polypeptide(L)'
;MLMYLWEKDKYLYNIFLSKSSVTASNVQETDINLTSKFINHMNYFHDKMLEYSVYFKSLPYYVLRPKSELSKYSVNLVDADSIPWILENLNVVSFSPELRYDPDAINFNGAYGIINQLLINKPDHCYSTYENNIILGSFLRLINKLSSLKKEICNNIDVTERYSDEHYLDFRDLKKVPYVRLLKDAIEIKRKLENLYLRYKNIFIDATPKIERPILTPVFIGRRHYANAFRLIQKTWNAKFDFQGDILLFNIQKMSHLYEMYNFYLLIECIDKEMINLGFEINNNANINNAKNLRSYNRNKFNVNFYYEPSYYDKKLVEVDLIRINNDKGTYYKPDFLLEFVFPNKNKIYCVLDAKYSQQGTVRKRLNDCIYKYILNTGIYQSPYRKIDYLFTLAPIDKKFDYIMNDSYYPQIGIIPAKPSNTIDIQNTISRLIKEYCNIMIE
;
A
#
# COMPACT_ATOMS: atom_id res chain seq x y z
N MET A 1 9.53 7.72 -7.36
CA MET A 1 8.59 8.76 -7.85
C MET A 1 7.16 8.49 -7.41
N LEU A 2 6.44 7.50 -7.98
CA LEU A 2 5.04 7.22 -7.61
C LEU A 2 4.85 6.73 -6.16
N MET A 3 5.75 5.88 -5.65
CA MET A 3 5.72 5.45 -4.25
C MET A 3 5.87 6.63 -3.28
N TYR A 4 6.79 7.53 -3.59
CA TYR A 4 7.00 8.78 -2.86
C TYR A 4 5.75 9.68 -2.92
N LEU A 5 5.17 9.87 -4.10
CA LEU A 5 3.90 10.61 -4.26
C LEU A 5 2.74 9.97 -3.49
N TRP A 6 2.69 8.65 -3.43
CA TRP A 6 1.66 7.92 -2.68
C TRP A 6 1.81 8.10 -1.17
N GLU A 7 3.04 8.10 -0.64
CA GLU A 7 3.30 8.40 0.77
C GLU A 7 2.89 9.82 1.14
N LYS A 8 2.99 10.78 0.20
CA LYS A 8 2.67 12.18 0.43
C LYS A 8 1.19 12.53 0.19
N ASP A 9 0.59 12.01 -0.87
CA ASP A 9 -0.80 12.32 -1.25
C ASP A 9 -1.48 11.16 -1.96
N LYS A 10 -2.25 10.40 -1.17
CA LYS A 10 -3.04 9.25 -1.65
C LYS A 10 -4.17 9.66 -2.59
N TYR A 11 -4.72 10.86 -2.46
CA TYR A 11 -5.87 11.33 -3.24
C TYR A 11 -5.44 11.70 -4.67
N LEU A 12 -4.34 12.44 -4.80
CA LEU A 12 -3.79 12.84 -6.09
C LEU A 12 -3.26 11.65 -6.89
N TYR A 13 -2.70 10.65 -6.20
CA TYR A 13 -2.37 9.34 -6.79
C TYR A 13 -3.61 8.65 -7.39
N ASN A 14 -4.73 8.61 -6.64
CA ASN A 14 -5.97 7.98 -7.10
C ASN A 14 -6.58 8.73 -8.30
N ILE A 15 -6.53 10.07 -8.33
CA ILE A 15 -6.98 10.89 -9.47
C ILE A 15 -6.13 10.61 -10.72
N PHE A 16 -4.82 10.46 -10.55
CA PHE A 16 -3.91 10.18 -11.65
C PHE A 16 -4.24 8.83 -12.31
N LEU A 17 -4.58 7.82 -11.49
CA LEU A 17 -5.04 6.52 -11.97
C LEU A 17 -6.43 6.57 -12.62
N SER A 18 -7.36 7.35 -12.06
CA SER A 18 -8.74 7.45 -12.55
C SER A 18 -8.91 8.31 -13.80
N LYS A 19 -7.96 9.20 -14.13
CA LYS A 19 -8.01 10.02 -15.36
C LYS A 19 -7.38 9.34 -16.57
N SER A 20 -6.45 8.39 -16.38
CA SER A 20 -5.91 7.56 -17.47
C SER A 20 -6.92 6.56 -18.05
N SER A 21 -8.02 6.27 -17.36
CA SER A 21 -9.10 5.41 -17.85
C SER A 21 -10.09 6.13 -18.78
N VAL A 22 -10.16 7.46 -18.76
CA VAL A 22 -11.19 8.22 -19.50
C VAL A 22 -10.90 8.27 -21.01
N THR A 23 -9.65 8.14 -21.44
CA THR A 23 -9.27 8.13 -22.87
C THR A 23 -9.28 6.73 -23.50
N ALA A 24 -9.55 5.68 -22.72
CA ALA A 24 -9.82 4.33 -23.22
C ALA A 24 -11.35 4.13 -23.32
N SER A 25 -12.01 4.93 -24.14
CA SER A 25 -13.47 4.95 -24.32
C SER A 25 -13.98 3.73 -25.10
N ASN A 26 -13.71 2.52 -24.60
CA ASN A 26 -14.40 1.26 -24.92
C ASN A 26 -14.13 0.13 -23.89
N VAL A 27 -13.43 0.38 -22.77
CA VAL A 27 -13.42 -0.54 -21.63
C VAL A 27 -14.15 0.16 -20.50
N GLN A 28 -15.30 -0.39 -20.10
CA GLN A 28 -16.14 0.15 -19.04
C GLN A 28 -15.29 0.45 -17.79
N GLU A 29 -15.62 1.50 -17.05
CA GLU A 29 -14.99 1.96 -15.78
C GLU A 29 -14.93 0.89 -14.65
N THR A 30 -15.27 -0.36 -14.96
CA THR A 30 -15.44 -1.47 -14.03
C THR A 30 -14.14 -2.15 -13.64
N ASP A 31 -13.13 -2.17 -14.50
CA ASP A 31 -12.08 -3.20 -14.40
C ASP A 31 -11.00 -2.87 -13.36
N ILE A 32 -10.39 -1.67 -13.36
CA ILE A 32 -9.38 -1.25 -12.32
C ILE A 32 -9.94 -1.34 -10.89
N ASN A 33 -11.26 -1.29 -10.77
CA ASN A 33 -11.97 -1.35 -9.51
C ASN A 33 -12.09 -2.79 -8.97
N LEU A 34 -11.89 -3.84 -9.78
CA LEU A 34 -12.12 -5.24 -9.40
C LEU A 34 -11.04 -5.79 -8.46
N THR A 35 -9.77 -5.45 -8.66
CA THR A 35 -8.67 -6.02 -7.86
C THR A 35 -8.54 -5.34 -6.49
N SER A 36 -8.82 -4.04 -6.40
CA SER A 36 -8.99 -3.35 -5.13
C SER A 36 -10.27 -3.80 -4.40
N LYS A 37 -11.37 -4.02 -5.12
CA LYS A 37 -12.58 -4.67 -4.57
C LYS A 37 -12.29 -6.09 -4.07
N PHE A 38 -11.42 -6.86 -4.74
CA PHE A 38 -11.01 -8.20 -4.29
C PHE A 38 -10.30 -8.14 -2.94
N ILE A 39 -9.26 -7.32 -2.81
CA ILE A 39 -8.53 -7.15 -1.54
C ILE A 39 -9.46 -6.64 -0.44
N ASN A 40 -10.32 -5.66 -0.73
CA ASN A 40 -11.31 -5.14 0.23
C ASN A 40 -12.33 -6.22 0.63
N HIS A 41 -12.74 -7.07 -0.30
CA HIS A 41 -13.62 -8.20 -0.01
C HIS A 41 -12.93 -9.23 0.89
N MET A 42 -11.64 -9.50 0.69
CA MET A 42 -10.84 -10.39 1.53
C MET A 42 -10.63 -9.82 2.93
N ASN A 43 -10.36 -8.51 3.05
CA ASN A 43 -10.29 -7.81 4.33
C ASN A 43 -11.63 -7.88 5.08
N TYR A 44 -12.75 -7.60 4.40
CA TYR A 44 -14.07 -7.72 4.99
C TYR A 44 -14.38 -9.15 5.46
N PHE A 45 -13.99 -10.16 4.69
CA PHE A 45 -14.12 -11.56 5.10
C PHE A 45 -13.30 -11.85 6.36
N HIS A 46 -12.03 -11.45 6.38
CA HIS A 46 -11.13 -11.62 7.51
C HIS A 46 -11.71 -10.99 8.78
N ASP A 47 -12.11 -9.72 8.72
CA ASP A 47 -12.57 -8.96 9.89
C ASP A 47 -13.85 -9.56 10.48
N LYS A 48 -14.78 -9.99 9.62
CA LYS A 48 -16.01 -10.64 10.07
C LYS A 48 -15.78 -12.04 10.62
N MET A 49 -14.91 -12.83 10.02
CA MET A 49 -14.55 -14.15 10.57
C MET A 49 -13.75 -14.02 11.87
N LEU A 50 -12.95 -12.97 12.03
CA LEU A 50 -12.27 -12.68 13.28
C LEU A 50 -13.27 -12.34 14.39
N GLU A 51 -14.27 -11.50 14.09
CA GLU A 51 -15.40 -11.21 15.00
C GLU A 51 -16.14 -12.52 15.38
N TYR A 52 -16.42 -13.39 14.41
CA TYR A 52 -17.13 -14.64 14.66
C TYR A 52 -16.31 -15.66 15.46
N SER A 53 -14.98 -15.60 15.40
CA SER A 53 -14.09 -16.56 16.06
C SER A 53 -14.32 -16.67 17.58
N VAL A 54 -14.74 -15.58 18.23
CA VAL A 54 -15.10 -15.55 19.67
C VAL A 54 -16.30 -16.46 19.96
N TYR A 55 -17.29 -16.44 19.07
CA TYR A 55 -18.50 -17.27 19.18
C TYR A 55 -18.22 -18.73 18.81
N PHE A 56 -17.35 -18.96 17.83
CA PHE A 56 -16.94 -20.33 17.48
C PHE A 56 -16.09 -20.99 18.58
N LYS A 57 -15.28 -20.20 19.32
CA LYS A 57 -14.53 -20.72 20.46
C LYS A 57 -15.44 -21.11 21.64
N SER A 58 -16.53 -20.38 21.85
CA SER A 58 -17.46 -20.63 22.97
C SER A 58 -18.52 -21.68 22.65
N LEU A 59 -19.06 -21.69 21.42
CA LEU A 59 -20.16 -22.57 21.01
C LEU A 59 -19.90 -23.25 19.64
N PRO A 60 -18.81 -24.05 19.52
CA PRO A 60 -18.60 -24.85 18.33
C PRO A 60 -19.68 -25.93 18.20
N TYR A 61 -20.04 -26.27 16.97
CA TYR A 61 -20.90 -27.41 16.67
C TYR A 61 -20.08 -28.69 16.61
N TYR A 62 -20.56 -29.74 17.25
CA TYR A 62 -19.97 -31.07 17.29
C TYR A 62 -21.06 -32.14 17.21
N VAL A 63 -20.66 -33.34 16.82
CA VAL A 63 -21.48 -34.56 16.87
C VAL A 63 -20.81 -35.53 17.83
N LEU A 64 -21.58 -36.22 18.66
CA LEU A 64 -21.02 -37.27 19.53
C LEU A 64 -20.73 -38.51 18.68
N ARG A 65 -19.47 -38.97 18.68
CA ARG A 65 -19.06 -40.22 18.02
C ARG A 65 -18.32 -41.11 19.00
N PRO A 66 -18.51 -42.45 18.92
CA PRO A 66 -17.76 -43.37 19.77
C PRO A 66 -16.28 -43.30 19.43
N LYS A 67 -15.45 -43.19 20.47
CA LYS A 67 -13.99 -43.20 20.37
C LYS A 67 -13.46 -44.22 21.36
N SER A 68 -12.62 -45.13 20.86
CA SER A 68 -12.02 -46.19 21.65
C SER A 68 -10.82 -45.63 22.41
N GLU A 69 -10.79 -45.79 23.73
CA GLU A 69 -9.70 -45.38 24.60
C GLU A 69 -9.37 -46.49 25.61
N LEU A 70 -8.07 -46.70 25.88
CA LEU A 70 -7.62 -47.58 26.96
C LEU A 70 -7.80 -46.88 28.30
N SER A 71 -8.53 -47.51 29.20
CA SER A 71 -8.72 -47.00 30.55
C SER A 71 -8.50 -48.10 31.58
N LYS A 72 -8.33 -47.71 32.84
CA LYS A 72 -8.23 -48.69 33.94
C LYS A 72 -9.53 -49.48 34.05
N TYR A 73 -9.39 -50.78 34.27
CA TYR A 73 -10.54 -51.67 34.41
C TYR A 73 -11.47 -51.20 35.54
N SER A 74 -12.77 -51.26 35.27
CA SER A 74 -13.84 -51.06 36.23
C SER A 74 -15.08 -51.78 35.71
N VAL A 75 -15.80 -52.49 36.57
CA VAL A 75 -16.99 -53.28 36.20
C VAL A 75 -18.02 -52.45 35.44
N ASN A 76 -18.19 -51.17 35.79
CA ASN A 76 -19.13 -50.24 35.17
C ASN A 76 -18.79 -49.85 33.72
N LEU A 77 -17.64 -50.26 33.21
CA LEU A 77 -17.11 -49.87 31.91
C LEU A 77 -17.07 -51.03 30.91
N VAL A 78 -17.52 -52.22 31.32
CA VAL A 78 -17.56 -53.43 30.49
C VAL A 78 -18.75 -53.37 29.54
N ASP A 79 -18.49 -53.53 28.25
CA ASP A 79 -19.48 -53.62 27.17
C ASP A 79 -19.37 -54.96 26.42
N ALA A 80 -20.21 -55.17 25.39
CA ALA A 80 -20.24 -56.40 24.61
C ALA A 80 -18.92 -56.66 23.83
N ASP A 81 -18.19 -55.61 23.48
CA ASP A 81 -16.95 -55.68 22.70
C ASP A 81 -15.70 -55.89 23.59
N SER A 82 -15.87 -55.72 24.91
CA SER A 82 -14.81 -55.86 25.90
C SER A 82 -14.27 -57.28 25.99
N ILE A 83 -15.13 -58.31 25.91
CA ILE A 83 -14.72 -59.72 26.07
C ILE A 83 -13.84 -60.18 24.89
N PRO A 84 -14.23 -59.99 23.61
CA PRO A 84 -13.35 -60.28 22.48
C PRO A 84 -12.00 -59.56 22.58
N TRP A 85 -12.01 -58.28 22.98
CA TRP A 85 -10.79 -57.48 23.09
C TRP A 85 -9.83 -58.00 24.17
N ILE A 86 -10.34 -58.40 25.35
CA ILE A 86 -9.52 -58.98 26.43
C ILE A 86 -8.87 -60.29 25.96
N LEU A 87 -9.61 -61.14 25.24
CA LEU A 87 -9.11 -62.42 24.73
C LEU A 87 -8.01 -62.23 23.67
N GLU A 88 -8.10 -61.17 22.87
CA GLU A 88 -7.06 -60.81 21.89
C GLU A 88 -5.84 -60.13 22.52
N ASN A 89 -5.97 -59.56 23.73
CA ASN A 89 -4.94 -58.74 24.40
C ASN A 89 -4.64 -59.26 25.83
N LEU A 90 -4.35 -60.55 25.95
CA LEU A 90 -4.04 -61.21 27.24
C LEU A 90 -2.79 -60.65 27.94
N ASN A 91 -1.93 -59.92 27.23
CA ASN A 91 -0.79 -59.20 27.80
C ASN A 91 -1.18 -58.07 28.75
N VAL A 92 -2.44 -57.63 28.73
CA VAL A 92 -3.00 -56.59 29.61
C VAL A 92 -3.50 -57.18 30.94
N VAL A 93 -3.56 -58.50 31.04
CA VAL A 93 -3.95 -59.26 32.24
C VAL A 93 -2.70 -59.65 33.03
N SER A 94 -2.62 -59.25 34.30
CA SER A 94 -1.52 -59.66 35.17
C SER A 94 -1.88 -60.97 35.87
N PHE A 95 -1.17 -62.04 35.53
CA PHE A 95 -1.33 -63.35 36.18
C PHE A 95 -0.34 -63.52 37.33
N SER A 96 -0.83 -63.94 38.49
CA SER A 96 0.02 -64.34 39.63
C SER A 96 -0.71 -65.37 40.50
N PRO A 97 -0.02 -66.42 41.00
CA PRO A 97 -0.61 -67.41 41.92
C PRO A 97 -1.19 -66.80 43.20
N GLU A 98 -0.68 -65.63 43.62
CA GLU A 98 -1.09 -64.92 44.83
C GLU A 98 -2.48 -64.26 44.69
N LEU A 99 -2.93 -64.03 43.44
CA LEU A 99 -4.21 -63.42 43.13
C LEU A 99 -5.40 -64.37 43.31
N ARG A 100 -5.16 -65.63 43.72
CA ARG A 100 -6.19 -66.64 43.97
C ARG A 100 -7.25 -66.22 44.99
N TYR A 101 -6.89 -65.34 45.93
CA TYR A 101 -7.78 -64.85 46.99
C TYR A 101 -8.27 -63.42 46.75
N ASP A 102 -7.91 -62.82 45.61
CA ASP A 102 -8.33 -61.47 45.25
C ASP A 102 -9.76 -61.50 44.69
N PRO A 103 -10.69 -60.66 45.19
CA PRO A 103 -12.07 -60.63 44.73
C PRO A 103 -12.24 -60.22 43.26
N ASP A 104 -11.28 -59.49 42.69
CA ASP A 104 -11.33 -58.99 41.30
C ASP A 104 -10.55 -59.89 40.31
N ALA A 105 -10.01 -61.03 40.79
CA ALA A 105 -9.25 -61.96 39.96
C ALA A 105 -10.13 -62.92 39.16
N ILE A 106 -9.79 -63.11 37.89
CA ILE A 106 -10.45 -64.03 36.98
C ILE A 106 -9.59 -65.29 36.84
N ASN A 107 -10.24 -66.46 36.95
CA ASN A 107 -9.59 -67.75 36.74
C ASN A 107 -9.63 -68.13 35.25
N PHE A 108 -8.46 -68.18 34.63
CA PHE A 108 -8.25 -68.73 33.30
C PHE A 108 -7.45 -70.03 33.40
N ASN A 109 -8.13 -71.17 33.27
CA ASN A 109 -7.51 -72.50 33.21
C ASN A 109 -6.52 -72.80 34.36
N GLY A 110 -6.85 -72.39 35.59
CA GLY A 110 -6.03 -72.61 36.78
C GLY A 110 -5.05 -71.48 37.12
N ALA A 111 -4.92 -70.46 36.26
CA ALA A 111 -4.17 -69.24 36.53
C ALA A 111 -5.12 -68.09 36.90
N TYR A 112 -4.83 -67.38 37.98
CA TYR A 112 -5.61 -66.23 38.44
C TYR A 112 -4.95 -64.94 37.93
N GLY A 113 -5.75 -64.07 37.31
CA GLY A 113 -5.24 -62.80 36.80
C GLY A 113 -6.24 -61.65 36.91
N ILE A 114 -5.70 -60.43 37.04
CA ILE A 114 -6.48 -59.19 37.12
C ILE A 114 -6.34 -58.44 35.80
N ILE A 115 -7.47 -57.94 35.28
CA ILE A 115 -7.50 -57.08 34.11
C ILE A 115 -7.07 -55.67 34.54
N ASN A 116 -5.94 -55.19 34.02
CA ASN A 116 -5.46 -53.86 34.39
C ASN A 116 -6.13 -52.74 33.59
N GLN A 117 -6.39 -53.00 32.30
CA GLN A 117 -6.94 -52.01 31.37
C GLN A 117 -7.97 -52.65 30.44
N LEU A 118 -8.90 -51.82 29.97
CA LEU A 118 -9.96 -52.20 29.06
C LEU A 118 -10.13 -51.11 28.00
N LEU A 119 -10.34 -51.52 26.75
CA LEU A 119 -10.68 -50.62 25.65
C LEU A 119 -12.16 -50.26 25.73
N ILE A 120 -12.48 -48.99 25.98
CA ILE A 120 -13.86 -48.52 26.10
C ILE A 120 -14.19 -47.61 24.92
N ASN A 121 -15.39 -47.79 24.37
CA ASN A 121 -15.99 -46.84 23.44
C ASN A 121 -16.76 -45.75 24.20
N LYS A 122 -16.15 -44.57 24.40
CA LYS A 122 -16.84 -43.42 25.00
C LYS A 122 -17.30 -42.44 23.92
N PRO A 123 -18.47 -41.79 24.07
CA PRO A 123 -18.88 -40.72 23.16
C PRO A 123 -17.95 -39.52 23.34
N ASP A 124 -17.18 -39.20 22.31
CA ASP A 124 -16.30 -38.04 22.27
C ASP A 124 -16.88 -36.96 21.33
N HIS A 125 -16.47 -35.71 21.55
CA HIS A 125 -16.89 -34.56 20.76
C HIS A 125 -16.15 -34.57 19.42
N CYS A 126 -16.86 -34.92 18.34
CA CYS A 126 -16.34 -34.87 16.98
C CYS A 126 -16.73 -33.54 16.33
N TYR A 127 -15.77 -32.65 16.10
CA TYR A 127 -15.94 -31.39 15.39
C TYR A 127 -15.80 -31.54 13.87
N SER A 128 -15.49 -32.76 13.37
CA SER A 128 -15.50 -33.11 11.93
C SER A 128 -16.92 -33.18 11.36
N THR A 129 -17.57 -32.01 11.33
CA THR A 129 -18.91 -31.80 10.79
C THR A 129 -18.84 -31.14 9.42
N TYR A 130 -19.89 -31.29 8.62
CA TYR A 130 -19.98 -30.65 7.30
C TYR A 130 -19.71 -29.15 7.40
N GLU A 131 -20.36 -28.47 8.34
CA GLU A 131 -20.30 -27.02 8.51
C GLU A 131 -18.89 -26.54 8.87
N ASN A 132 -18.23 -27.22 9.81
CA ASN A 132 -16.87 -26.89 10.22
C ASN A 132 -15.87 -27.16 9.08
N ASN A 133 -16.05 -28.28 8.36
CA ASN A 133 -15.24 -28.63 7.20
C ASN A 133 -15.38 -27.60 6.07
N ILE A 134 -16.59 -27.09 5.81
CA ILE A 134 -16.87 -26.03 4.84
C ILE A 134 -16.26 -24.70 5.27
N ILE A 135 -16.38 -24.32 6.54
CA ILE A 135 -15.77 -23.09 7.07
C ILE A 135 -14.25 -23.14 6.86
N LEU A 136 -13.59 -24.23 7.26
CA LEU A 136 -12.15 -24.40 7.05
C LEU A 136 -11.77 -24.42 5.56
N GLY A 137 -12.57 -25.10 4.72
CA GLY A 137 -12.38 -25.13 3.27
C GLY A 137 -12.49 -23.76 2.62
N SER A 138 -13.34 -22.87 3.15
CA SER A 138 -13.49 -21.50 2.63
C SER A 138 -12.22 -20.68 2.82
N PHE A 139 -11.53 -20.80 3.96
CA PHE A 139 -10.24 -20.15 4.19
C PHE A 139 -9.19 -20.63 3.19
N LEU A 140 -9.04 -21.94 3.01
CA LEU A 140 -8.08 -22.50 2.06
C LEU A 140 -8.35 -22.05 0.63
N ARG A 141 -9.63 -21.99 0.22
CA ARG A 141 -10.00 -21.46 -1.10
C ARG A 141 -9.51 -20.03 -1.31
N LEU A 142 -9.70 -19.16 -0.33
CA LEU A 142 -9.27 -17.75 -0.43
C LEU A 142 -7.74 -17.63 -0.44
N ILE A 143 -7.05 -18.39 0.42
CA ILE A 143 -5.58 -18.47 0.45
C ILE A 143 -5.03 -18.97 -0.90
N ASN A 144 -5.66 -19.98 -1.49
CA ASN A 144 -5.30 -20.50 -2.81
C ASN A 144 -5.52 -19.46 -3.91
N LYS A 145 -6.63 -18.71 -3.89
CA LYS A 145 -6.88 -17.61 -4.83
C LYS A 145 -5.83 -16.49 -4.70
N LEU A 146 -5.48 -16.07 -3.48
CA LEU A 146 -4.41 -15.09 -3.24
C LEU A 146 -3.05 -15.61 -3.71
N SER A 147 -2.81 -16.91 -3.59
CA SER A 147 -1.59 -17.54 -4.09
C SER A 147 -1.54 -17.61 -5.62
N SER A 148 -2.69 -17.82 -6.28
CA SER A 148 -2.81 -17.72 -7.75
C SER A 148 -2.53 -16.29 -8.22
N LEU A 149 -3.16 -15.30 -7.59
CA LEU A 149 -2.95 -13.88 -7.87
C LEU A 149 -1.47 -13.49 -7.74
N LYS A 150 -0.80 -13.95 -6.67
CA LYS A 150 0.65 -13.77 -6.51
C LYS A 150 1.44 -14.37 -7.67
N LYS A 151 1.14 -15.61 -8.07
CA LYS A 151 1.82 -16.28 -9.19
C LYS A 151 1.59 -15.55 -10.51
N GLU A 152 0.36 -15.13 -10.79
CA GLU A 152 0.00 -14.37 -11.99
C GLU A 152 0.75 -13.04 -12.06
N ILE A 153 0.87 -12.32 -10.93
CA ILE A 153 1.63 -11.07 -10.85
C ILE A 153 3.12 -11.32 -11.07
N CYS A 154 3.71 -12.30 -10.39
CA CYS A 154 5.13 -12.62 -10.52
C CYS A 154 5.50 -13.16 -11.92
N ASN A 155 4.58 -13.85 -12.61
CA ASN A 155 4.82 -14.34 -13.96
C ASN A 155 4.73 -13.23 -15.02
N ASN A 156 3.91 -12.20 -14.78
CA ASN A 156 3.73 -11.08 -15.70
C ASN A 156 4.70 -9.92 -15.43
N ILE A 157 5.34 -9.89 -14.27
CA ILE A 157 6.20 -8.80 -13.82
C ILE A 157 7.44 -9.36 -13.14
N ASP A 158 8.61 -9.03 -13.70
CA ASP A 158 9.88 -9.30 -13.04
C ASP A 158 10.04 -8.38 -11.81
N VAL A 159 9.82 -8.95 -10.63
CA VAL A 159 9.95 -8.29 -9.31
C VAL A 159 11.40 -8.39 -8.79
N THR A 160 12.27 -9.14 -9.48
CA THR A 160 13.62 -9.48 -9.02
C THR A 160 14.72 -8.56 -9.56
N GLU A 161 14.49 -7.88 -10.69
CA GLU A 161 15.47 -6.91 -11.18
C GLU A 161 15.43 -5.60 -10.38
N ARG A 162 16.60 -5.22 -9.84
CA ARG A 162 16.92 -3.85 -9.44
C ARG A 162 16.44 -2.92 -10.56
N TYR A 163 15.70 -1.87 -10.21
CA TYR A 163 15.30 -0.79 -11.12
C TYR A 163 16.39 -0.58 -12.16
N SER A 164 16.06 -0.70 -13.44
CA SER A 164 17.05 -0.82 -14.51
C SER A 164 18.22 0.15 -14.29
N ASP A 165 19.43 -0.38 -14.20
CA ASP A 165 20.68 0.37 -13.99
C ASP A 165 21.04 1.33 -15.16
N GLU A 166 20.09 1.64 -16.05
CA GLU A 166 20.30 2.52 -17.19
C GLU A 166 19.26 3.67 -17.29
N HIS A 167 19.70 4.84 -16.81
CA HIS A 167 19.43 6.19 -17.30
C HIS A 167 18.00 6.76 -17.33
N TYR A 168 16.91 5.96 -17.31
CA TYR A 168 15.53 6.43 -17.13
C TYR A 168 14.69 5.42 -16.34
N LEU A 169 13.73 5.90 -15.54
CA LEU A 169 12.59 5.09 -15.12
C LEU A 169 11.80 4.70 -16.38
N ASP A 170 12.04 3.50 -16.92
CA ASP A 170 11.27 2.99 -18.06
C ASP A 170 9.82 2.70 -17.63
N PHE A 171 8.87 2.90 -18.55
CA PHE A 171 7.43 2.67 -18.39
C PHE A 171 7.11 1.28 -17.81
N ARG A 172 7.99 0.30 -18.07
CA ARG A 172 7.92 -1.06 -17.52
C ARG A 172 8.00 -1.08 -16.01
N ASP A 173 8.83 -0.24 -15.39
CA ASP A 173 8.99 -0.14 -13.93
C ASP A 173 7.85 0.63 -13.26
N LEU A 174 7.27 1.62 -13.95
CA LEU A 174 6.09 2.35 -13.48
C LEU A 174 4.82 1.48 -13.49
N LYS A 175 4.72 0.58 -14.48
CA LYS A 175 3.70 -0.47 -14.49
C LYS A 175 3.83 -1.40 -13.29
N LYS A 176 5.04 -1.70 -12.78
CA LYS A 176 5.23 -2.62 -11.64
C LYS A 176 4.63 -2.09 -10.34
N VAL A 177 4.56 -0.78 -10.12
CA VAL A 177 4.23 -0.18 -8.81
C VAL A 177 2.82 -0.55 -8.30
N PRO A 178 1.73 -0.43 -9.09
CA PRO A 178 0.41 -0.93 -8.70
C PRO A 178 0.41 -2.42 -8.35
N TYR A 179 1.15 -3.24 -9.10
CA TYR A 179 1.23 -4.68 -8.84
C TYR A 179 2.12 -5.02 -7.64
N VAL A 180 3.20 -4.28 -7.38
CA VAL A 180 4.01 -4.42 -6.17
C VAL A 180 3.16 -4.06 -4.95
N ARG A 181 2.32 -3.01 -5.04
CA ARG A 181 1.34 -2.68 -4.01
C ARG A 181 0.32 -3.80 -3.83
N LEU A 182 -0.29 -4.26 -4.93
CA LEU A 182 -1.26 -5.35 -4.88
C LEU A 182 -0.66 -6.63 -4.30
N LEU A 183 0.59 -6.92 -4.65
CA LEU A 183 1.35 -8.05 -4.15
C LEU A 183 1.60 -7.90 -2.65
N LYS A 184 1.99 -6.71 -2.17
CA LYS A 184 2.12 -6.43 -0.73
C LYS A 184 0.80 -6.62 0.00
N ASP A 185 -0.29 -6.03 -0.50
CA ASP A 185 -1.62 -6.13 0.09
C ASP A 185 -2.11 -7.59 0.10
N ALA A 186 -1.90 -8.33 -1.00
CA ALA A 186 -2.24 -9.75 -1.14
C ALA A 186 -1.43 -10.65 -0.18
N ILE A 187 -0.14 -10.38 -0.01
CA ILE A 187 0.73 -11.09 0.94
C ILE A 187 0.27 -10.82 2.38
N GLU A 188 -0.04 -9.57 2.71
CA GLU A 188 -0.48 -9.20 4.05
C GLU A 188 -1.81 -9.86 4.41
N ILE A 189 -2.82 -9.78 3.53
CA ILE A 189 -4.13 -10.41 3.78
C ILE A 189 -4.03 -11.93 3.77
N LYS A 190 -3.18 -12.53 2.92
CA LYS A 190 -2.90 -13.97 2.96
C LYS A 190 -2.38 -14.39 4.33
N ARG A 191 -1.38 -13.69 4.88
CA ARG A 191 -0.82 -13.96 6.21
C ARG A 191 -1.89 -13.83 7.31
N LYS A 192 -2.74 -12.81 7.23
CA LYS A 192 -3.87 -12.62 8.16
C LYS A 192 -4.86 -13.79 8.10
N LEU A 193 -5.23 -14.24 6.90
CA LEU A 193 -6.13 -15.38 6.69
C LEU A 193 -5.51 -16.71 7.14
N GLU A 194 -4.21 -16.94 6.92
CA GLU A 194 -3.50 -18.12 7.41
C GLU A 194 -3.49 -18.20 8.93
N ASN A 195 -3.20 -17.08 9.60
CA ASN A 195 -3.27 -17.00 11.06
C ASN A 195 -4.68 -17.27 11.59
N LEU A 196 -5.71 -16.72 10.94
CA LEU A 196 -7.09 -16.95 11.32
C LEU A 196 -7.54 -18.39 11.05
N TYR A 197 -7.10 -18.99 9.94
CA TYR A 197 -7.30 -20.40 9.63
C TYR A 197 -6.74 -21.31 10.73
N LEU A 198 -5.51 -21.06 11.19
CA LEU A 198 -4.92 -21.83 12.29
C LEU A 198 -5.74 -21.71 13.58
N ARG A 199 -6.28 -20.52 13.89
CA ARG A 199 -7.19 -20.35 15.04
C ARG A 199 -8.44 -21.20 14.90
N TYR A 200 -9.07 -21.21 13.73
CA TYR A 200 -10.25 -22.03 13.47
C TYR A 200 -9.93 -23.54 13.47
N LYS A 201 -8.77 -23.94 12.97
CA LYS A 201 -8.30 -25.34 13.03
C LYS A 201 -8.11 -25.80 14.48
N ASN A 202 -7.62 -24.93 15.37
CA ASN A 202 -7.50 -25.24 16.79
C ASN A 202 -8.87 -25.31 17.50
N ILE A 203 -9.88 -24.60 16.99
CA ILE A 203 -11.26 -24.72 17.50
C ILE A 203 -11.89 -26.04 17.01
N PHE A 204 -11.61 -26.46 15.78
CA PHE A 204 -12.16 -27.67 15.16
C PHE A 204 -11.08 -28.76 15.02
N ILE A 205 -10.67 -29.35 16.15
CA ILE A 205 -9.45 -30.18 16.30
C ILE A 205 -9.37 -31.36 15.30
N ASP A 206 -10.50 -31.95 14.93
CA ASP A 206 -10.64 -33.13 14.06
C ASP A 206 -11.34 -32.83 12.71
N ALA A 207 -11.61 -31.56 12.42
CA ALA A 207 -12.25 -31.16 11.17
C ALA A 207 -11.26 -31.12 10.00
N THR A 208 -11.69 -31.64 8.85
CA THR A 208 -10.90 -31.63 7.61
C THR A 208 -11.46 -30.61 6.64
N PRO A 209 -10.62 -29.70 6.10
CA PRO A 209 -11.10 -28.63 5.23
C PRO A 209 -11.66 -29.20 3.92
N LYS A 210 -12.89 -28.81 3.57
CA LYS A 210 -13.56 -29.24 2.33
C LYS A 210 -13.83 -28.05 1.42
N ILE A 211 -13.10 -27.98 0.30
CA ILE A 211 -13.23 -26.88 -0.68
C ILE A 211 -14.38 -27.19 -1.64
N GLU A 212 -15.60 -26.88 -1.22
CA GLU A 212 -16.79 -27.01 -2.06
C GLU A 212 -17.77 -25.87 -1.83
N ARG A 213 -18.74 -25.72 -2.74
CA ARG A 213 -19.77 -24.70 -2.63
C ARG A 213 -20.65 -25.02 -1.41
N PRO A 214 -20.87 -24.07 -0.49
CA PRO A 214 -21.60 -24.36 0.75
C PRO A 214 -23.08 -24.62 0.45
N ILE A 215 -23.62 -25.69 1.03
CA ILE A 215 -25.05 -26.02 1.03
C ILE A 215 -25.65 -25.57 2.36
N LEU A 216 -26.84 -24.98 2.32
CA LEU A 216 -27.53 -24.52 3.53
C LEU A 216 -28.03 -25.74 4.32
N THR A 217 -27.53 -25.92 5.55
CA THR A 217 -27.91 -27.01 6.45
C THR A 217 -28.71 -26.49 7.64
N PRO A 218 -29.41 -27.37 8.39
CA PRO A 218 -30.12 -26.98 9.61
C PRO A 218 -29.20 -26.32 10.65
N VAL A 219 -27.92 -26.72 10.73
CA VAL A 219 -26.93 -26.11 11.65
C VAL A 219 -26.57 -24.69 11.21
N PHE A 220 -26.41 -24.47 9.90
CA PHE A 220 -26.24 -23.13 9.34
C PHE A 220 -27.46 -22.23 9.55
N ILE A 221 -28.67 -22.78 9.67
CA ILE A 221 -29.88 -22.00 9.97
C ILE A 221 -30.02 -21.74 11.48
N GLY A 222 -29.84 -22.78 12.29
CA GLY A 222 -30.19 -22.77 13.71
C GLY A 222 -29.23 -22.01 14.61
N ARG A 223 -27.98 -21.77 14.17
CA ARG A 223 -26.98 -21.04 14.97
C ARG A 223 -26.58 -19.73 14.29
N ARG A 224 -26.72 -18.61 15.00
CA ARG A 224 -26.51 -17.25 14.44
C ARG A 224 -25.10 -17.05 13.85
N HIS A 225 -24.05 -17.48 14.54
CA HIS A 225 -22.67 -17.36 14.07
C HIS A 225 -22.37 -18.25 12.85
N TYR A 226 -22.99 -19.43 12.79
CA TYR A 226 -22.93 -20.31 11.61
C TYR A 226 -23.69 -19.72 10.42
N ALA A 227 -24.89 -19.16 10.64
CA ALA A 227 -25.68 -18.48 9.60
C ALA A 227 -24.93 -17.29 8.98
N ASN A 228 -24.30 -16.49 9.83
CA ASN A 228 -23.52 -15.34 9.42
C ASN A 228 -22.26 -15.75 8.64
N ALA A 229 -21.55 -16.79 9.10
CA ALA A 229 -20.42 -17.36 8.39
C ALA A 229 -20.85 -17.93 7.02
N PHE A 230 -21.96 -18.66 6.95
CA PHE A 230 -22.51 -19.21 5.71
C PHE A 230 -22.78 -18.13 4.66
N ARG A 231 -23.49 -17.06 5.03
CA ARG A 231 -23.80 -15.93 4.12
C ARG A 231 -22.51 -15.29 3.59
N LEU A 232 -21.52 -15.12 4.45
CA LEU A 232 -20.24 -14.54 4.10
C LEU A 232 -19.47 -15.46 3.13
N ILE A 233 -19.40 -16.77 3.41
CA ILE A 233 -18.77 -17.77 2.54
C ILE A 233 -19.48 -17.79 1.18
N GLN A 234 -20.81 -17.81 1.15
CA GLN A 234 -21.59 -17.81 -0.09
C GLN A 234 -21.31 -16.57 -0.95
N LYS A 235 -21.16 -15.39 -0.32
CA LYS A 235 -20.78 -14.14 -1.01
C LYS A 235 -19.41 -14.25 -1.68
N THR A 236 -18.43 -14.88 -1.02
CA THR A 236 -17.09 -15.12 -1.62
C THR A 236 -17.10 -16.14 -2.76
N TRP A 237 -18.10 -17.03 -2.79
CA TRP A 237 -18.28 -18.01 -3.85
C TRP A 237 -18.86 -17.40 -5.12
N ASN A 238 -19.80 -16.47 -4.96
CA ASN A 238 -20.49 -15.81 -6.08
C ASN A 238 -19.68 -14.63 -6.68
N ALA A 239 -18.66 -14.14 -5.99
CA ALA A 239 -17.81 -13.07 -6.51
C ALA A 239 -16.90 -13.59 -7.64
N LYS A 240 -17.17 -13.12 -8.87
CA LYS A 240 -16.28 -13.30 -10.03
C LYS A 240 -15.23 -12.18 -10.00
N PHE A 241 -13.97 -12.57 -9.99
CA PHE A 241 -12.85 -11.66 -10.13
C PHE A 241 -12.09 -12.12 -11.36
N ASP A 242 -12.16 -11.31 -12.42
CA ASP A 242 -11.39 -11.52 -13.64
C ASP A 242 -10.24 -10.52 -13.63
N PHE A 243 -9.00 -11.04 -13.60
CA PHE A 243 -7.78 -10.26 -13.46
C PHE A 243 -7.10 -9.97 -14.81
N GLN A 244 -7.67 -10.47 -15.93
CA GLN A 244 -7.08 -10.27 -17.26
C GLN A 244 -7.32 -8.85 -17.83
N GLY A 245 -8.41 -8.19 -17.46
CA GLY A 245 -8.78 -6.84 -17.95
C GLY A 245 -7.91 -5.69 -17.40
N ASP A 246 -7.30 -5.87 -16.22
CA ASP A 246 -6.53 -4.82 -15.52
C ASP A 246 -5.15 -4.54 -16.12
N ILE A 247 -4.69 -5.40 -17.03
CA ILE A 247 -3.33 -5.36 -17.59
C ILE A 247 -3.17 -4.28 -18.69
N LEU A 248 -4.27 -3.73 -19.21
CA LEU A 248 -4.30 -2.85 -20.39
C LEU A 248 -4.46 -1.34 -20.10
N LEU A 249 -4.66 -0.90 -18.85
CA LEU A 249 -5.19 0.45 -18.53
C LEU A 249 -4.16 1.57 -18.26
N PHE A 250 -2.86 1.37 -18.49
CA PHE A 250 -1.83 2.38 -18.18
C PHE A 250 -1.34 3.19 -19.39
N ASN A 251 -2.23 3.68 -20.23
CA ASN A 251 -1.84 4.57 -21.34
C ASN A 251 -1.76 6.03 -20.85
N ILE A 252 -0.67 6.37 -20.14
CA ILE A 252 -0.49 7.67 -19.48
C ILE A 252 -0.07 8.74 -20.49
N GLN A 253 -1.00 9.65 -20.82
CA GLN A 253 -0.75 10.76 -21.75
C GLN A 253 0.02 11.96 -21.16
N LYS A 254 0.40 12.01 -19.87
CA LYS A 254 1.15 13.16 -19.32
C LYS A 254 2.23 12.80 -18.29
N MET A 255 3.27 12.07 -18.71
CA MET A 255 4.49 11.83 -17.90
C MET A 255 5.11 13.11 -17.35
N SER A 256 5.02 14.20 -18.10
CA SER A 256 5.50 15.52 -17.65
C SER A 256 4.79 16.00 -16.38
N HIS A 257 3.49 15.73 -16.22
CA HIS A 257 2.74 16.17 -15.03
C HIS A 257 3.08 15.31 -13.79
N LEU A 258 3.30 14.02 -13.97
CA LEU A 258 3.74 13.16 -12.86
C LEU A 258 5.13 13.57 -12.36
N TYR A 259 6.02 13.90 -13.28
CA TYR A 259 7.34 14.40 -12.96
C TYR A 259 7.29 15.77 -12.27
N GLU A 260 6.40 16.67 -12.72
CA GLU A 260 6.10 17.94 -12.07
C GLU A 260 5.64 17.71 -10.61
N MET A 261 4.68 16.83 -10.37
CA MET A 261 4.22 16.47 -9.01
C MET A 261 5.34 15.93 -8.12
N TYR A 262 6.21 15.09 -8.67
CA TYR A 262 7.35 14.59 -7.94
C TYR A 262 8.29 15.72 -7.49
N ASN A 263 8.61 16.63 -8.40
CA ASN A 263 9.46 17.77 -8.09
C ASN A 263 8.80 18.72 -7.08
N PHE A 264 7.48 18.90 -7.15
CA PHE A 264 6.73 19.71 -6.17
C PHE A 264 6.98 19.26 -4.73
N TYR A 265 6.74 17.98 -4.45
CA TYR A 265 6.91 17.44 -3.10
C TYR A 265 8.39 17.41 -2.67
N LEU A 266 9.30 17.09 -3.61
CA LEU A 266 10.73 17.10 -3.34
C LEU A 266 11.23 18.50 -2.96
N LEU A 267 10.81 19.53 -3.68
CA LEU A 267 11.14 20.92 -3.38
C LEU A 267 10.58 21.32 -2.02
N ILE A 268 9.33 20.98 -1.73
CA ILE A 268 8.72 21.27 -0.42
C ILE A 268 9.54 20.67 0.71
N GLU A 269 9.94 19.40 0.62
CA GLU A 269 10.75 18.78 1.67
C GLU A 269 12.11 19.47 1.86
N CYS A 270 12.74 19.86 0.75
CA CYS A 270 14.02 20.57 0.80
C CYS A 270 13.87 21.94 1.48
N ILE A 271 12.84 22.70 1.09
CA ILE A 271 12.57 24.04 1.62
C ILE A 271 12.17 23.94 3.10
N ASP A 272 11.21 23.07 3.43
CA ASP A 272 10.74 22.86 4.81
C ASP A 272 11.89 22.54 5.76
N LYS A 273 12.75 21.60 5.37
CA LYS A 273 13.89 21.20 6.18
C LYS A 273 14.80 22.38 6.51
N GLU A 274 15.15 23.19 5.51
CA GLU A 274 16.04 24.34 5.71
C GLU A 274 15.36 25.47 6.48
N MET A 275 14.09 25.77 6.18
CA MET A 275 13.34 26.83 6.85
C MET A 275 13.08 26.54 8.32
N ILE A 276 12.71 25.30 8.66
CA ILE A 276 12.54 24.87 10.05
C ILE A 276 13.86 24.96 10.81
N ASN A 277 14.97 24.51 10.20
CA ASN A 277 16.30 24.63 10.80
C ASN A 277 16.70 26.09 11.06
N LEU A 278 16.26 27.01 10.20
CA LEU A 278 16.47 28.45 10.33
C LEU A 278 15.40 29.14 11.19
N GLY A 279 14.54 28.40 11.89
CA GLY A 279 13.56 28.95 12.84
C GLY A 279 12.44 29.78 12.21
N PHE A 280 12.09 29.53 10.95
CA PHE A 280 10.93 30.15 10.31
C PHE A 280 9.62 29.49 10.71
N GLU A 281 8.57 30.30 10.88
CA GLU A 281 7.20 29.81 11.10
C GLU A 281 6.51 29.53 9.77
N ILE A 282 5.81 28.40 9.68
CA ILE A 282 5.11 27.96 8.46
C ILE A 282 3.67 28.46 8.50
N ASN A 283 3.30 29.30 7.53
CA ASN A 283 1.93 29.73 7.29
C ASN A 283 1.36 28.98 6.08
N ASN A 284 0.42 28.07 6.34
CA ASN A 284 -0.30 27.33 5.31
C ASN A 284 -1.58 28.09 4.94
N ASN A 285 -1.49 29.03 3.99
CA ASN A 285 -2.69 29.61 3.38
C ASN A 285 -2.99 28.87 2.06
N ALA A 286 -4.04 28.04 2.10
CA ALA A 286 -4.34 27.07 1.04
C ALA A 286 -5.05 27.63 -0.20
N ASN A 287 -5.53 28.88 -0.20
CA ASN A 287 -6.30 29.42 -1.32
C ASN A 287 -5.85 30.83 -1.70
N ILE A 288 -5.25 30.92 -2.87
CA ILE A 288 -4.80 32.13 -3.53
C ILE A 288 -5.29 32.05 -4.98
N ASN A 289 -5.76 33.16 -5.55
CA ASN A 289 -6.54 33.14 -6.78
C ASN A 289 -5.71 32.74 -8.02
N ASN A 290 -4.39 32.93 -8.01
CA ASN A 290 -3.54 32.71 -9.19
C ASN A 290 -2.45 31.63 -9.02
N ALA A 291 -2.45 30.87 -7.93
CA ALA A 291 -1.55 29.72 -7.73
C ALA A 291 -2.34 28.52 -7.18
N LYS A 292 -1.99 27.30 -7.61
CA LYS A 292 -2.66 26.08 -7.12
C LYS A 292 -2.32 25.78 -5.66
N ASN A 293 -1.14 26.19 -5.22
CA ASN A 293 -0.70 26.04 -3.82
C ASN A 293 0.29 27.15 -3.49
N LEU A 294 0.18 27.73 -2.29
CA LEU A 294 1.19 28.61 -1.71
C LEU A 294 1.63 28.04 -0.36
N ARG A 295 2.94 27.99 -0.16
CA ARG A 295 3.54 27.77 1.15
C ARG A 295 4.40 28.96 1.55
N SER A 296 4.07 29.60 2.66
CA SER A 296 4.77 30.78 3.16
C SER A 296 5.53 30.50 4.44
N TYR A 297 6.72 31.08 4.55
CA TYR A 297 7.60 31.01 5.70
C TYR A 297 7.89 32.44 6.18
N ASN A 298 7.63 32.75 7.45
CA ASN A 298 7.86 34.08 8.02
C ASN A 298 8.86 34.03 9.18
N ARG A 299 9.79 34.99 9.19
CA ARG A 299 10.61 35.31 10.36
C ARG A 299 10.98 36.79 10.30
N ASN A 300 10.74 37.55 11.37
CA ASN A 300 11.21 38.95 11.50
C ASN A 300 10.90 39.87 10.29
N LYS A 301 9.67 39.79 9.74
CA LYS A 301 9.23 40.52 8.53
C LYS A 301 9.91 40.10 7.21
N PHE A 302 10.79 39.11 7.24
CA PHE A 302 11.24 38.40 6.04
C PHE A 302 10.23 37.30 5.72
N ASN A 303 9.78 37.26 4.48
CA ASN A 303 8.88 36.21 4.00
C ASN A 303 9.54 35.44 2.87
N VAL A 304 9.36 34.13 2.86
CA VAL A 304 9.67 33.30 1.70
C VAL A 304 8.43 32.57 1.27
N ASN A 305 8.10 32.68 -0.01
CA ASN A 305 6.88 32.15 -0.59
C ASN A 305 7.24 31.14 -1.68
N PHE A 306 6.71 29.93 -1.57
CA PHE A 306 6.83 28.89 -2.57
C PHE A 306 5.47 28.67 -3.25
N TYR A 307 5.39 29.01 -4.53
CA TYR A 307 4.18 28.89 -5.35
C TYR A 307 4.26 27.69 -6.29
N TYR A 308 3.16 26.94 -6.38
CA TYR A 308 2.96 25.90 -7.38
C TYR A 308 2.00 26.37 -8.48
N GLU A 309 2.45 26.28 -9.73
CA GLU A 309 1.76 26.78 -10.92
C GLU A 309 1.24 28.23 -10.81
N PRO A 310 2.07 29.21 -10.38
CA PRO A 310 1.63 30.60 -10.36
C PRO A 310 1.39 31.11 -11.79
N SER A 311 0.29 31.81 -12.01
CA SER A 311 -0.05 32.41 -13.30
C SER A 311 0.11 33.93 -13.25
N TYR A 312 0.81 34.51 -14.22
CA TYR A 312 0.96 35.96 -14.34
C TYR A 312 0.74 36.46 -15.76
N TYR A 313 0.19 37.67 -15.84
CA TYR A 313 -0.41 38.26 -17.04
C TYR A 313 0.32 39.53 -17.47
N ASP A 314 -0.17 40.18 -18.52
CA ASP A 314 0.29 41.47 -19.02
C ASP A 314 -0.06 42.65 -18.10
N LYS A 315 -0.97 42.44 -17.14
CA LYS A 315 -1.37 43.39 -16.12
C LYS A 315 -1.06 42.84 -14.72
N LYS A 316 -0.69 43.72 -13.80
CA LYS A 316 -0.43 43.35 -12.41
C LYS A 316 -1.69 42.76 -11.77
N LEU A 317 -1.58 41.53 -11.28
CA LEU A 317 -2.50 40.94 -10.31
C LEU A 317 -1.91 41.02 -8.90
N VAL A 318 -2.74 40.81 -7.88
CA VAL A 318 -2.45 41.17 -6.48
C VAL A 318 -1.26 40.43 -5.86
N GLU A 319 -0.89 39.26 -6.38
CA GLU A 319 -0.12 38.26 -5.62
C GLU A 319 1.38 38.22 -5.96
N VAL A 320 1.77 38.44 -7.22
CA VAL A 320 3.17 38.41 -7.66
C VAL A 320 3.46 39.65 -8.52
N ASP A 321 4.63 40.28 -8.36
CA ASP A 321 4.99 41.46 -9.18
C ASP A 321 5.54 41.10 -10.57
N LEU A 322 5.46 39.84 -10.99
CA LEU A 322 5.88 39.39 -12.31
C LEU A 322 4.82 39.77 -13.36
N ILE A 323 5.26 40.35 -14.48
CA ILE A 323 4.41 40.78 -15.59
C ILE A 323 4.96 40.21 -16.90
N ARG A 324 4.06 39.68 -17.72
CA ARG A 324 4.37 39.26 -19.08
C ARG A 324 4.44 40.49 -19.99
N ILE A 325 5.56 40.68 -20.69
CA ILE A 325 5.79 41.90 -21.48
C ILE A 325 5.56 41.74 -22.99
N ASN A 326 5.39 40.51 -23.49
CA ASN A 326 5.19 40.28 -24.91
C ASN A 326 3.71 40.16 -25.29
N ASN A 327 3.40 40.56 -26.52
CA ASN A 327 2.04 40.55 -27.08
C ASN A 327 1.75 39.31 -27.95
N ASP A 328 2.66 38.32 -27.97
CA ASP A 328 2.50 37.11 -28.80
C ASP A 328 1.42 36.16 -28.26
N LYS A 329 1.01 35.17 -29.06
CA LYS A 329 -0.05 34.19 -28.75
C LYS A 329 0.04 33.62 -27.32
N GLY A 330 -1.05 33.74 -26.56
CA GLY A 330 -1.21 33.25 -25.18
C GLY A 330 -1.76 34.36 -24.27
N THR A 331 -2.39 34.01 -23.13
CA THR A 331 -2.94 34.99 -22.18
C THR A 331 -2.07 35.19 -20.94
N TYR A 332 -1.26 34.21 -20.55
CA TYR A 332 -0.42 34.25 -19.34
C TYR A 332 0.81 33.35 -19.49
N TYR A 333 1.80 33.57 -18.61
CA TYR A 333 2.86 32.61 -18.34
C TYR A 333 2.59 31.89 -17.02
N LYS A 334 2.98 30.62 -16.98
CA LYS A 334 2.75 29.71 -15.86
C LYS A 334 3.94 28.77 -15.70
N PRO A 335 4.97 29.15 -14.93
CA PRO A 335 6.02 28.23 -14.52
C PRO A 335 5.46 27.13 -13.61
N ASP A 336 6.15 25.99 -13.57
CA ASP A 336 5.75 24.89 -12.68
C ASP A 336 5.91 25.31 -11.19
N PHE A 337 7.02 25.97 -10.83
CA PHE A 337 7.24 26.51 -9.48
C PHE A 337 7.91 27.89 -9.48
N LEU A 338 7.61 28.67 -8.45
CA LEU A 338 8.26 29.95 -8.16
C LEU A 338 8.61 30.02 -6.68
N LEU A 339 9.86 30.35 -6.38
CA LEU A 339 10.31 30.68 -5.04
C LEU A 339 10.61 32.19 -4.98
N GLU A 340 9.96 32.88 -4.05
CA GLU A 340 10.06 34.33 -3.84
C GLU A 340 10.59 34.61 -2.44
N PHE A 341 11.64 35.41 -2.34
CA PHE A 341 12.15 35.95 -1.07
C PHE A 341 11.74 37.40 -0.97
N VAL A 342 11.11 37.81 0.13
CA VAL A 342 10.62 39.18 0.35
C VAL A 342 11.32 39.74 1.59
N PHE A 343 12.17 40.74 1.34
CA PHE A 343 12.94 41.42 2.37
C PHE A 343 12.12 42.50 3.10
N PRO A 344 12.50 42.89 4.32
CA PRO A 344 11.79 43.94 5.07
C PRO A 344 11.70 45.29 4.34
N ASN A 345 12.68 45.61 3.48
CA ASN A 345 12.71 46.80 2.63
C ASN A 345 11.84 46.67 1.36
N LYS A 346 11.04 45.60 1.24
CA LYS A 346 10.21 45.24 0.08
C LYS A 346 10.98 44.88 -1.18
N ASN A 347 12.30 44.76 -1.13
CA ASN A 347 13.03 44.11 -2.21
C ASN A 347 12.61 42.64 -2.25
N LYS A 348 12.50 42.11 -3.46
CA LYS A 348 12.09 40.73 -3.70
C LYS A 348 13.14 40.00 -4.51
N ILE A 349 13.35 38.71 -4.33
CA ILE A 349 14.22 37.89 -5.20
C ILE A 349 13.38 36.74 -5.74
N TYR A 350 13.49 36.48 -7.04
CA TYR A 350 12.67 35.50 -7.74
C TYR A 350 13.51 34.36 -8.30
N CYS A 351 13.10 33.13 -8.01
CA CYS A 351 13.66 31.91 -8.56
C CYS A 351 12.57 31.08 -9.23
N VAL A 352 12.65 30.96 -10.55
CA VAL A 352 11.73 30.15 -11.37
C VAL A 352 12.32 28.75 -11.56
N LEU A 353 11.51 27.73 -11.25
CA LEU A 353 11.85 26.32 -11.43
C LEU A 353 10.82 25.69 -12.37
N ASP A 354 11.26 25.11 -13.48
CA ASP A 354 10.38 24.53 -14.50
C ASP A 354 10.78 23.06 -14.78
N ALA A 355 9.87 22.11 -14.53
CA ALA A 355 10.13 20.68 -14.62
C ALA A 355 9.91 20.13 -16.03
N LYS A 356 10.95 19.55 -16.62
CA LYS A 356 10.91 18.97 -17.98
C LYS A 356 11.32 17.50 -17.97
N TYR A 357 10.33 16.63 -18.10
CA TYR A 357 10.55 15.21 -18.36
C TYR A 357 10.92 15.00 -19.84
N SER A 358 12.23 14.99 -20.15
CA SER A 358 12.75 14.81 -21.50
C SER A 358 14.20 14.32 -21.47
N GLN A 359 14.67 13.75 -22.57
CA GLN A 359 16.08 13.37 -22.71
C GLN A 359 16.99 14.59 -22.69
N GLN A 360 18.22 14.41 -22.22
CA GLN A 360 19.21 15.49 -22.03
C GLN A 360 19.36 16.43 -23.24
N GLY A 361 19.46 15.91 -24.46
CA GLY A 361 19.55 16.72 -25.68
C GLY A 361 18.32 17.60 -25.95
N THR A 362 17.14 17.13 -25.55
CA THR A 362 15.86 17.86 -25.70
C THR A 362 15.66 18.88 -24.58
N VAL A 363 16.14 18.60 -23.37
CA VAL A 363 16.04 19.53 -22.22
C VAL A 363 16.76 20.84 -22.54
N ARG A 364 17.91 20.80 -23.22
CA ARG A 364 18.62 22.02 -23.65
C ARG A 364 17.78 22.92 -24.55
N LYS A 365 17.03 22.33 -25.50
CA LYS A 365 16.11 23.09 -26.35
C LYS A 365 14.96 23.69 -25.53
N ARG A 366 14.41 22.92 -24.58
CA ARG A 366 13.35 23.39 -23.67
C ARG A 366 13.82 24.48 -22.71
N LEU A 367 15.10 24.50 -22.32
CA LEU A 367 15.69 25.59 -21.53
C LEU A 367 15.64 26.90 -22.32
N ASN A 368 15.92 26.89 -23.62
CA ASN A 368 15.81 28.10 -24.46
C ASN A 368 14.37 28.64 -24.46
N ASP A 369 13.36 27.77 -24.51
CA ASP A 369 11.96 28.18 -24.39
C ASP A 369 11.67 28.82 -23.01
N CYS A 370 12.27 28.29 -21.94
CA CYS A 370 12.15 28.84 -20.59
C CYS A 370 12.84 30.21 -20.48
N ILE A 371 14.03 30.37 -21.05
CA ILE A 371 14.76 31.65 -21.09
C ILE A 371 13.92 32.70 -21.84
N TYR A 372 13.38 32.32 -23.00
CA TYR A 372 12.53 33.21 -23.80
C TYR A 372 11.30 33.66 -23.02
N LYS A 373 10.60 32.75 -22.33
CA LYS A 373 9.40 33.10 -21.55
C LYS A 373 9.72 33.89 -20.27
N TYR A 374 10.59 33.32 -19.43
CA TYR A 374 10.75 33.75 -18.04
C TYR A 374 11.84 34.79 -17.83
N ILE A 375 12.85 34.87 -18.71
CA ILE A 375 13.91 35.91 -18.61
C ILE A 375 13.64 37.06 -19.59
N LEU A 376 13.50 36.75 -20.88
CA LEU A 376 13.36 37.79 -21.90
C LEU A 376 12.00 38.48 -21.81
N ASN A 377 10.91 37.69 -21.80
CA ASN A 377 9.53 38.18 -21.89
C ASN A 377 8.80 38.30 -20.55
N THR A 378 9.54 38.34 -19.44
CA THR A 378 8.99 38.69 -18.12
C THR A 378 9.69 39.95 -17.59
N GLY A 379 8.90 40.84 -17.00
CA GLY A 379 9.36 42.04 -16.31
C GLY A 379 8.84 42.05 -14.86
N ILE A 380 9.41 42.93 -14.04
CA ILE A 380 8.98 43.13 -12.65
C ILE A 380 8.27 44.48 -12.57
N TYR A 381 7.06 44.49 -12.02
CA TYR A 381 6.25 45.70 -11.87
C TYR A 381 7.04 46.79 -11.13
N GLN A 382 6.97 48.03 -11.64
CA GLN A 382 7.73 49.19 -11.14
C GLN A 382 9.27 49.03 -11.18
N SER A 383 9.81 48.00 -11.83
CA SER A 383 11.25 47.77 -12.00
C SER A 383 11.59 47.36 -13.44
N PRO A 384 11.51 48.30 -14.42
CA PRO A 384 11.53 47.96 -15.85
C PRO A 384 12.82 47.30 -16.34
N TYR A 385 13.96 47.60 -15.71
CA TYR A 385 15.26 47.03 -16.09
C TYR A 385 15.60 45.74 -15.34
N ARG A 386 14.77 45.35 -14.36
CA ARG A 386 15.05 44.22 -13.50
C ARG A 386 14.47 42.93 -14.09
N LYS A 387 15.26 41.86 -14.03
CA LYS A 387 14.89 40.51 -14.48
C LYS A 387 14.80 39.55 -13.29
N ILE A 388 14.23 38.38 -13.55
CA ILE A 388 14.19 37.27 -12.58
C ILE A 388 15.62 36.87 -12.23
N ASP A 389 15.92 36.67 -10.95
CA ASP A 389 17.28 36.46 -10.47
C ASP A 389 17.77 35.03 -10.79
N TYR A 390 16.92 34.01 -10.68
CA TYR A 390 17.28 32.62 -10.97
C TYR A 390 16.28 31.93 -11.91
N LEU A 391 16.78 31.21 -12.91
CA LEU A 391 16.00 30.29 -13.74
C LEU A 391 16.66 28.91 -13.77
N PHE A 392 15.95 27.92 -13.24
CA PHE A 392 16.40 26.53 -13.24
C PHE A 392 15.40 25.62 -13.92
N THR A 393 15.87 24.82 -14.89
CA THR A 393 15.07 23.71 -15.41
C THR A 393 15.36 22.45 -14.60
N LEU A 394 14.33 21.81 -14.04
CA LEU A 394 14.46 20.52 -13.37
C LEU A 394 14.30 19.42 -14.40
N ALA A 395 15.28 18.52 -14.51
CA ALA A 395 15.23 17.45 -15.50
C ALA A 395 15.80 16.14 -14.96
N PRO A 396 15.30 14.98 -15.46
CA PRO A 396 15.80 13.67 -15.07
C PRO A 396 17.10 13.38 -15.82
N ILE A 397 18.16 14.13 -15.53
CA ILE A 397 19.51 14.01 -16.12
C ILE A 397 20.55 13.70 -15.04
N ASP A 398 21.73 13.23 -15.43
CA ASP A 398 22.76 12.77 -14.47
C ASP A 398 23.71 13.88 -14.01
N LYS A 399 23.84 14.93 -14.81
CA LYS A 399 24.81 16.01 -14.56
C LYS A 399 24.12 17.36 -14.56
N LYS A 400 24.51 18.20 -13.61
CA LYS A 400 24.12 19.60 -13.57
C LYS A 400 24.76 20.37 -14.73
N PHE A 401 23.99 21.27 -15.32
CA PHE A 401 24.47 22.16 -16.38
C PHE A 401 24.27 23.61 -15.96
N ASP A 402 25.36 24.28 -15.64
CA ASP A 402 25.37 25.70 -15.32
C ASP A 402 25.63 26.49 -16.61
N TYR A 403 24.61 27.19 -17.12
CA TYR A 403 24.71 27.96 -18.36
C TYR A 403 25.22 29.38 -18.09
N ILE A 404 24.66 30.01 -17.06
CA ILE A 404 25.08 31.32 -16.55
C ILE A 404 25.08 31.19 -15.03
N MET A 405 26.25 30.97 -14.43
CA MET A 405 26.42 30.97 -12.97
C MET A 405 27.61 31.86 -12.64
N ASN A 406 27.30 33.04 -12.13
CA ASN A 406 28.29 33.99 -11.66
C ASN A 406 27.70 34.71 -10.46
N ASP A 407 28.44 34.76 -9.35
CA ASP A 407 27.96 35.40 -8.12
C ASP A 407 27.92 36.94 -8.25
N SER A 408 28.57 37.50 -9.28
CA SER A 408 28.60 38.94 -9.56
C SER A 408 27.46 39.42 -10.47
N TYR A 409 26.75 38.52 -11.17
CA TYR A 409 25.78 38.92 -12.18
C TYR A 409 24.53 38.04 -12.17
N TYR A 410 23.38 38.69 -12.33
CA TYR A 410 22.07 38.06 -12.53
C TYR A 410 21.57 38.33 -13.95
N PRO A 411 20.80 37.42 -14.57
CA PRO A 411 20.23 36.19 -14.00
C PRO A 411 21.20 35.00 -13.94
N GLN A 412 21.01 34.12 -12.96
CA GLN A 412 21.65 32.81 -12.90
C GLN A 412 20.75 31.76 -13.58
N ILE A 413 21.27 31.05 -14.59
CA ILE A 413 20.52 30.11 -15.42
C ILE A 413 21.20 28.74 -15.46
N GLY A 414 20.44 27.68 -15.21
CA GLY A 414 20.97 26.31 -15.27
C GLY A 414 19.93 25.21 -15.38
N ILE A 415 20.41 23.98 -15.48
CA ILE A 415 19.61 22.75 -15.44
C ILE A 415 20.06 21.95 -14.21
N ILE A 416 19.12 21.65 -13.33
CA ILE A 416 19.35 20.90 -12.10
C ILE A 416 18.88 19.44 -12.32
N PRO A 417 19.74 18.45 -12.06
CA PRO A 417 19.38 17.05 -11.97
C PRO A 417 18.33 16.84 -10.89
N ALA A 418 17.18 16.29 -11.27
CA ALA A 418 16.16 15.86 -10.33
C ALA A 418 15.67 14.47 -10.71
N LYS A 419 16.42 13.46 -10.26
CA LYS A 419 16.08 12.04 -10.43
C LYS A 419 15.68 11.43 -9.07
N PRO A 420 14.71 10.50 -9.04
CA PRO A 420 14.37 9.77 -7.81
C PRO A 420 15.52 9.00 -7.15
N SER A 421 16.51 8.58 -7.93
CA SER A 421 17.71 7.89 -7.43
C SER A 421 18.80 8.84 -6.93
N ASN A 422 18.76 10.12 -7.33
CA ASN A 422 19.76 11.11 -6.96
C ASN A 422 19.11 12.50 -6.80
N THR A 423 18.92 12.90 -5.55
CA THR A 423 18.33 14.19 -5.15
C THR A 423 19.37 15.18 -4.61
N ILE A 424 20.66 14.84 -4.68
CA ILE A 424 21.72 15.62 -4.02
C ILE A 424 21.85 17.01 -4.65
N ASP A 425 21.85 17.12 -5.97
CA ASP A 425 22.05 18.40 -6.66
C ASP A 425 20.91 19.40 -6.42
N ILE A 426 19.65 18.92 -6.44
CA ILE A 426 18.49 19.76 -6.13
C ILE A 426 18.49 20.19 -4.67
N GLN A 427 18.80 19.28 -3.73
CA GLN A 427 18.91 19.60 -2.31
C GLN A 427 20.00 20.65 -2.06
N ASN A 428 21.19 20.45 -2.63
CA ASN A 428 22.31 21.38 -2.46
C ASN A 428 22.01 22.75 -3.07
N THR A 429 21.39 22.79 -4.25
CA THR A 429 21.07 24.06 -4.92
C THR A 429 20.03 24.86 -4.16
N ILE A 430 18.96 24.21 -3.70
CA ILE A 430 17.90 24.86 -2.91
C ILE A 430 18.43 25.27 -1.53
N SER A 431 19.20 24.41 -0.86
CA SER A 431 19.82 24.70 0.44
C SER A 431 20.78 25.89 0.35
N ARG A 432 21.64 25.92 -0.67
CA ARG A 432 22.55 27.06 -0.92
C ARG A 432 21.77 28.36 -1.11
N LEU A 433 20.75 28.34 -1.96
CA LEU A 433 19.95 29.52 -2.29
C LEU A 433 19.18 30.05 -1.07
N ILE A 434 18.60 29.16 -0.25
CA ILE A 434 17.94 29.57 1.00
C ILE A 434 18.97 30.16 1.98
N LYS A 435 20.11 29.50 2.19
CA LYS A 435 21.14 29.97 3.13
C LYS A 435 21.75 31.30 2.71
N GLU A 436 22.00 31.49 1.41
CA GLU A 436 22.53 32.74 0.85
C GLU A 436 21.68 33.94 1.28
N TYR A 437 20.35 33.84 1.20
CA TYR A 437 19.46 34.97 1.50
C TYR A 437 18.93 35.01 2.93
N CYS A 438 18.84 33.87 3.61
CA CYS A 438 18.35 33.81 4.99
C CYS A 438 19.46 34.05 6.02
N ASN A 439 20.71 33.67 5.76
CA ASN A 439 21.80 33.86 6.73
C ASN A 439 22.27 35.33 6.80
N ILE A 440 22.15 36.10 5.71
CA ILE A 440 22.42 37.55 5.67
C ILE A 440 21.58 38.33 6.71
N MET A 441 20.50 37.73 7.23
CA MET A 441 19.59 38.32 8.22
C MET A 441 19.79 37.82 9.66
N ILE A 442 20.68 36.83 9.87
CA ILE A 442 20.97 36.25 11.20
C ILE A 442 22.21 36.91 11.83
N GLU A 443 23.08 37.50 11.02
CA GLU A 443 24.08 38.50 11.45
C GLU A 443 23.46 39.89 11.53
#